data_AF-A0A4U9I4T9-F1
#
_entry.id   AF-A0A4U9I4T9-F1
#
_cell.length_a   1.000
_cell.length_b   1.000
_cell.length_c   1.000
_cell.angle_alpha   90.00
_cell.angle_beta   90.00
_cell.angle_gamma   90.00
#
_symmetry.space_group_name_H-M   'P 1'
#
loop_
_entity.id
_entity.type
_entity.pdbx_description
1 polymer ?
#
loop_
_entity_poly.entity_id
_entity_poly.type
_entity_poly.pdbx_seq_one_letter_code
_entity_poly.pdbx_strand_id
1 'polypeptide(L)'
;MADLYFALLFGLMCGSSIGVLCFYGLMNHANPRKEILTAIKQNQFHVVYQPVVDANNLRMGGVEVLMRWHHPGAGEIPPDAFIGFAEAQKLIVPLTLHLFDLILRDARR
;
A
#
# COMPACT_ATOMS: atom_id res chain seq x y z
N MET A 1 13.16 -27.41 -46.30
CA MET A 1 12.61 -28.15 -45.14
C MET A 1 13.34 -27.81 -43.85
N ALA A 2 14.67 -27.92 -43.79
CA ALA A 2 15.46 -27.59 -42.59
C ALA A 2 15.27 -26.15 -42.10
N ASP A 3 15.25 -25.15 -42.99
CA ASP A 3 15.07 -23.74 -42.61
C ASP A 3 13.71 -23.45 -41.95
N LEU A 4 12.67 -24.18 -42.37
CA LEU A 4 11.33 -24.08 -41.78
C LEU A 4 11.32 -24.64 -40.35
N TYR A 5 12.03 -25.76 -40.10
CA TYR A 5 12.18 -26.32 -38.76
C TYR A 5 12.96 -25.40 -37.83
N PHE A 6 14.05 -24.78 -38.31
CA PHE A 6 14.82 -23.82 -37.51
C PHE A 6 14.00 -22.59 -37.13
N ALA A 7 13.25 -22.01 -38.08
CA ALA A 7 12.39 -20.87 -37.81
C ALA A 7 11.28 -21.21 -36.78
N LEU A 8 10.70 -22.40 -36.89
CA LEU A 8 9.61 -22.85 -36.02
C LEU A 8 10.11 -23.15 -34.59
N LEU A 9 11.28 -23.78 -34.45
CA LEU A 9 11.93 -24.01 -33.16
C LEU A 9 12.31 -22.69 -32.47
N PHE A 10 12.90 -21.74 -33.21
CA PHE A 10 13.29 -20.45 -32.65
C PHE A 10 12.07 -19.65 -32.18
N GLY A 11 10.99 -19.64 -32.97
CA GLY A 11 9.73 -19.00 -32.59
C GLY A 11 9.13 -19.57 -31.29
N LEU A 12 9.16 -20.90 -31.13
CA LEU A 12 8.68 -21.56 -29.90
C LEU A 12 9.57 -21.23 -28.69
N MET A 13 10.89 -21.20 -28.85
CA MET A 13 11.80 -20.85 -27.75
C MET A 13 11.65 -19.39 -27.31
N CYS A 14 11.57 -18.46 -28.26
CA CYS A 14 11.35 -17.06 -27.95
C CYS A 14 9.96 -16.82 -27.35
N GLY A 15 8.91 -17.42 -27.93
CA GLY A 15 7.54 -17.29 -27.43
C GLY A 15 7.36 -17.83 -26.02
N SER A 16 7.92 -19.00 -25.72
CA SER A 16 7.87 -19.57 -24.36
C SER A 16 8.66 -18.74 -23.36
N SER A 17 9.86 -18.28 -23.73
CA SER A 17 10.69 -17.44 -22.85
C SER A 17 10.02 -16.09 -22.53
N ILE A 18 9.44 -15.43 -23.55
CA ILE A 18 8.69 -14.19 -23.38
C ILE A 18 7.42 -14.43 -22.56
N GLY A 19 6.70 -15.51 -22.84
CA GLY A 19 5.50 -15.88 -22.10
C GLY A 19 5.79 -16.12 -20.62
N VAL A 20 6.88 -16.83 -20.30
CA VAL A 20 7.34 -17.07 -18.93
C VAL A 20 7.74 -15.76 -18.25
N LEU A 21 8.49 -14.88 -18.92
CA LEU A 21 8.86 -13.56 -18.40
C LEU A 21 7.64 -12.68 -18.08
N CYS A 22 6.68 -12.58 -19.01
CA CYS A 22 5.44 -11.86 -18.79
C CYS A 22 4.62 -12.48 -17.65
N PHE A 23 4.57 -13.81 -17.57
CA PHE A 23 3.88 -14.52 -16.50
C PHE A 23 4.51 -14.25 -15.13
N TYR A 24 5.84 -14.27 -15.02
CA TYR A 24 6.52 -13.89 -13.78
C TYR A 24 6.30 -12.42 -13.40
N GLY A 25 6.29 -11.51 -14.39
CA GLY A 25 5.98 -10.09 -14.16
C GLY A 25 4.56 -9.86 -13.65
N LEU A 26 3.58 -10.58 -14.21
CA LEU A 26 2.17 -10.53 -13.79
C LEU A 26 1.91 -11.25 -12.46
N MET A 27 2.62 -12.35 -12.20
CA MET A 27 2.53 -13.11 -10.94
C MET A 27 3.24 -12.44 -9.76
N ASN A 28 3.94 -11.32 -9.96
CA ASN A 28 4.46 -10.51 -8.87
C ASN A 28 3.33 -9.77 -8.12
N HIS A 29 2.23 -10.47 -7.82
CA HIS A 29 1.19 -10.00 -6.93
C HIS A 29 1.83 -9.54 -5.63
N ALA A 30 1.86 -8.23 -5.44
CA ALA A 30 2.29 -7.62 -4.21
C ALA A 30 1.42 -8.20 -3.08
N ASN A 31 2.08 -8.87 -2.12
CA ASN A 31 1.38 -9.38 -0.95
C ASN A 31 0.95 -8.17 -0.12
N PRO A 32 -0.35 -7.82 -0.05
CA PRO A 32 -0.75 -6.52 0.49
C PRO A 32 -0.45 -6.42 2.00
N ARG A 33 -0.34 -7.56 2.70
CA ARG A 33 0.18 -7.62 4.07
C ARG A 33 1.62 -7.15 4.13
N LYS A 34 2.48 -7.65 3.23
CA LYS A 34 3.89 -7.24 3.15
C LYS A 34 3.99 -5.76 2.77
N GLU A 35 3.07 -5.28 1.94
CA GLU A 35 3.03 -3.88 1.50
C GLU A 35 2.74 -2.94 2.66
N ILE A 36 1.70 -3.18 3.47
CA ILE A 36 1.40 -2.39 4.67
C ILE A 36 2.57 -2.41 5.67
N LEU A 37 3.16 -3.58 5.92
CA LEU A 37 4.30 -3.69 6.84
C LEU A 37 5.55 -2.95 6.31
N THR A 38 5.77 -2.99 4.99
CA THR A 38 6.84 -2.22 4.34
C THR A 38 6.56 -0.73 4.44
N ALA A 39 5.32 -0.30 4.20
CA ALA A 39 4.88 1.08 4.29
C ALA A 39 5.08 1.68 5.69
N ILE A 40 4.79 0.92 6.76
CA ILE A 40 5.10 1.29 8.15
C ILE A 40 6.61 1.53 8.32
N LYS A 41 7.46 0.61 7.84
CA LYS A 41 8.93 0.72 7.97
C LYS A 41 9.52 1.86 7.15
N GLN A 42 8.91 2.17 6.00
CA GLN A 42 9.40 3.17 5.06
C GLN A 42 8.79 4.56 5.29
N ASN A 43 8.08 4.79 6.40
CA ASN A 43 7.41 6.05 6.74
C ASN A 43 6.48 6.55 5.60
N GLN A 44 5.76 5.64 4.96
CA GLN A 44 4.78 5.98 3.92
C GLN A 44 3.43 6.43 4.50
N PHE A 45 3.22 6.19 5.79
CA PHE A 45 2.05 6.67 6.52
C PHE A 45 2.34 8.01 7.17
N HIS A 46 1.34 8.87 7.17
CA HIS A 46 1.31 10.13 7.91
C HIS A 46 -0.06 10.31 8.56
N VAL A 47 -0.17 11.25 9.49
CA VAL A 47 -1.42 11.60 10.17
C VAL A 47 -1.85 13.00 9.79
N VAL A 48 -3.15 13.20 9.70
CA VAL A 48 -3.78 14.52 9.63
C VAL A 48 -4.78 14.66 10.77
N TYR A 49 -5.02 15.90 11.21
CA TYR A 49 -5.84 16.20 12.36
C TYR A 49 -7.09 16.96 11.91
N GLN A 50 -8.26 16.40 12.17
CA GLN A 50 -9.54 17.04 11.87
C GLN A 50 -10.16 17.61 13.16
N PRO A 51 -10.37 18.93 13.26
CA PRO A 51 -11.03 19.53 14.41
C PRO A 51 -12.44 19.00 14.64
N VAL A 52 -12.74 18.65 15.89
CA VAL A 52 -14.10 18.34 16.34
C VAL A 52 -14.64 19.56 17.08
N VAL A 53 -15.73 20.13 16.57
CA VAL A 53 -16.36 21.34 17.09
C VAL A 53 -17.74 21.04 17.68
N ASP A 54 -18.04 21.63 18.83
CA ASP A 54 -19.37 21.59 19.44
C ASP A 54 -20.35 22.40 18.57
N ALA A 55 -21.44 21.78 18.14
CA ALA A 55 -22.42 22.40 17.25
C ALA A 55 -23.19 23.57 17.91
N ASN A 56 -23.30 23.60 19.24
CA ASN A 56 -24.08 24.62 19.95
C ASN A 56 -23.28 25.90 20.20
N ASN A 57 -21.97 25.78 20.44
CA ASN A 57 -21.13 26.93 20.84
C ASN A 57 -19.89 27.13 19.95
N LEU A 58 -19.70 26.28 18.93
CA LEU A 58 -18.58 26.31 17.98
C LEU A 58 -17.19 26.24 18.63
N ARG A 59 -17.10 25.80 19.88
CA ARG A 59 -15.82 25.60 20.57
C ARG A 59 -15.23 24.27 20.14
N MET A 60 -13.90 24.26 19.96
CA MET A 60 -13.16 23.04 19.67
C MET A 60 -13.16 22.13 20.90
N GLY A 61 -13.67 20.91 20.74
CA GLY A 61 -13.66 19.87 21.79
C GLY A 61 -12.46 18.94 21.70
N GLY A 62 -11.82 18.84 20.53
CA GLY A 62 -10.66 18.00 20.31
C GLY A 62 -10.34 17.86 18.82
N VAL A 63 -9.58 16.82 18.50
CA VAL A 63 -9.23 16.46 17.12
C VAL A 63 -9.41 14.97 16.89
N GLU A 64 -9.89 14.62 15.70
CA GLU A 64 -9.83 13.26 15.18
C GLU A 64 -8.52 13.08 14.42
N VAL A 65 -7.79 12.00 14.70
CA VAL A 65 -6.53 11.67 14.02
C VAL A 65 -6.83 10.70 12.90
N LEU A 66 -6.53 11.10 11.67
CA LEU A 66 -6.80 10.33 10.48
C LEU A 66 -5.49 9.91 9.82
N MET A 67 -5.30 8.60 9.66
CA MET A 67 -4.14 8.06 8.96
C MET A 67 -4.29 8.22 7.45
N ARG A 68 -3.21 8.60 6.80
CA ARG A 68 -3.08 8.75 5.34
C ARG A 68 -1.89 7.94 4.85
N TRP A 69 -2.01 7.38 3.66
CA TRP A 69 -0.96 6.55 3.06
C TRP A 69 -0.53 7.16 1.73
N HIS A 70 0.71 7.66 1.72
CA HIS A 70 1.39 8.09 0.50
C HIS A 70 2.24 6.95 -0.06
N HIS A 71 1.71 6.21 -1.03
CA HIS A 71 2.41 5.10 -1.65
C HIS A 71 3.32 5.60 -2.79
N PRO A 72 4.61 5.20 -2.84
CA PRO A 72 5.57 5.74 -3.81
C PRO A 72 5.21 5.48 -5.28
N GLY A 73 4.47 4.40 -5.57
CA GLY A 73 4.03 4.07 -6.94
C GLY A 73 2.57 4.39 -7.24
N ALA A 74 1.72 4.48 -6.21
CA ALA A 74 0.26 4.60 -6.38
C ALA A 74 -0.29 5.96 -5.95
N GLY A 75 0.55 6.81 -5.34
CA GLY A 75 0.13 8.09 -4.78
C GLY A 75 -0.67 7.93 -3.49
N GLU A 76 -1.63 8.82 -3.27
CA GLU A 76 -2.49 8.80 -2.09
C GLU A 76 -3.47 7.61 -2.15
N ILE A 77 -3.37 6.73 -1.16
CA ILE A 77 -4.30 5.61 -1.00
C ILE A 77 -5.33 5.99 0.07
N PRO A 78 -6.64 5.92 -0.25
CA PRO A 78 -7.68 6.28 0.72
C PRO A 78 -7.75 5.26 1.87
N PRO A 79 -8.09 5.71 3.11
CA PRO A 79 -8.24 4.83 4.27
C PRO A 79 -9.11 3.61 4.02
N ASP A 80 -10.24 3.78 3.35
CA ASP A 80 -11.20 2.71 3.06
C ASP A 80 -10.57 1.57 2.23
N ALA A 81 -9.52 1.84 1.45
CA ALA A 81 -8.83 0.83 0.65
C ALA A 81 -7.88 -0.05 1.47
N PHE A 82 -7.32 0.45 2.59
CA PHE A 82 -6.32 -0.30 3.36
C PHE A 82 -6.75 -0.67 4.78
N ILE A 83 -7.66 0.09 5.40
CA ILE A 83 -8.12 -0.17 6.78
C ILE A 83 -8.88 -1.49 6.85
N GLY A 84 -9.86 -1.73 5.97
CA GLY A 84 -10.62 -2.99 5.97
C GLY A 84 -9.72 -4.21 5.72
N PHE A 85 -8.71 -4.08 4.86
CA PHE A 85 -7.71 -5.12 4.68
C PHE A 85 -6.84 -5.31 5.93
N ALA A 86 -6.40 -4.21 6.57
CA ALA A 86 -5.62 -4.27 7.80
C ALA A 86 -6.38 -4.96 8.93
N GLU A 87 -7.68 -4.69 9.07
CA GLU A 87 -8.55 -5.37 10.03
C GLU A 87 -8.67 -6.86 9.75
N ALA A 88 -9.05 -7.24 8.52
CA ALA A 88 -9.20 -8.63 8.12
C ALA A 88 -7.91 -9.45 8.30
N GLN A 89 -6.75 -8.82 8.12
CA GLN A 89 -5.44 -9.44 8.24
C GLN A 89 -4.80 -9.30 9.62
N LYS A 90 -5.50 -8.72 10.61
CA LYS A 90 -5.00 -8.43 11.96
C LYS A 90 -3.76 -7.51 11.98
N LEU A 91 -3.59 -6.72 10.92
CA LEU A 91 -2.58 -5.66 10.81
C LEU A 91 -3.06 -4.34 11.39
N ILE A 92 -4.34 -4.22 11.76
CA ILE A 92 -4.87 -3.00 12.38
C ILE A 92 -4.10 -2.66 13.68
N VAL A 93 -3.74 -3.65 14.48
CA VAL A 93 -2.97 -3.45 15.72
C VAL A 93 -1.60 -2.80 15.47
N PRO A 94 -0.70 -3.37 14.65
CA PRO A 94 0.59 -2.73 14.37
C PRO A 94 0.42 -1.37 13.65
N LEU A 95 -0.62 -1.20 12.84
CA LEU A 95 -0.90 0.06 12.17
C LEU A 95 -1.32 1.16 13.17
N THR A 96 -2.18 0.84 14.13
CA THR A 96 -2.58 1.75 15.20
C THR A 96 -1.42 2.09 16.14
N LEU A 97 -0.53 1.13 16.45
CA LEU A 97 0.67 1.43 17.23
C LEU A 97 1.60 2.40 16.48
N HIS A 98 1.77 2.19 15.16
CA HIS A 98 2.50 3.12 14.32
C HIS A 98 1.84 4.51 14.27
N LEU A 99 0.51 4.58 14.24
CA LEU A 99 -0.24 5.83 14.33
C LEU A 99 0.11 6.60 15.61
N PHE A 100 0.13 5.92 16.76
CA PHE A 100 0.52 6.55 18.03
C PHE A 100 1.98 7.04 18.02
N ASP A 101 2.90 6.29 17.42
CA ASP A 101 4.28 6.76 17.25
C ASP A 101 4.34 8.05 16.41
N LEU A 102 3.52 8.16 15.36
CA LEU A 102 3.42 9.38 14.55
C LEU A 102 2.86 10.55 15.38
N ILE A 103 1.78 10.32 16.14
CA ILE A 103 1.23 11.35 17.05
C ILE A 103 2.30 11.82 18.04
N LEU A 104 3.05 10.90 18.66
CA LEU A 104 4.09 11.26 19.62
C LEU A 104 5.24 12.04 18.99
N ARG A 105 5.52 11.83 17.70
CA ARG A 105 6.50 12.62 16.96
C ARG A 105 5.98 14.04 16.70
N ASP A 106 4.72 14.17 16.30
CA ASP A 106 4.11 15.47 16.03
C ASP A 106 3.91 16.29 17.31
N ALA A 107 3.53 15.65 18.43
CA ALA A 107 3.36 16.31 19.72
C ALA A 107 4.66 16.81 20.37
N ARG A 108 5.82 16.32 19.90
CA ARG A 108 7.15 16.79 20.36
C ARG A 108 7.69 17.98 19.55
N ARG A 109 7.09 18.27 18.39
CA ARG A 109 7.46 19.43 17.58
C ARG A 109 6.80 20.68 18.12
#